data_AF-A0A0J7K268-F1
#
_entry.id   AF-A0A0J7K268-F1
#
_cell.length_a   1.000
_cell.length_b   1.000
_cell.length_c   1.000
_cell.angle_alpha   90.00
_cell.angle_beta   90.00
_cell.angle_gamma   90.00
#
_symmetry.space_group_name_H-M   'P 1'
#
loop_
_entity.id
_entity.type
_entity.pdbx_description
1 polymer ?
#
loop_
_entity_poly.entity_id
_entity_poly.type
_entity_poly.pdbx_seq_one_letter_code
_entity_poly.pdbx_strand_id
1 'polypeptide(L)'
;MELALDELIQSQIDLHGRISRSVDNLKKLGQANITAGAVEARMNILENHWAKFEEQHRILFTVHKDTVKNLDYKKKDYVSIVEETYLVQKGVLLDYSALLARQNQLAEAPTSPRAIPTPSRSTLPRIQLPQFSGKYEDWPAFRDLFQSIIGKDGNLSDVEKLHYLKGSELTMITERLAQRLRLPRQGTSVAVFGVGGQQTSIAKGRSVVKVFSRAGETAVTTSALILPRLTGYASVSDAPLSEWTHIEGLTLADPDLVSADAIDVLLGADVYARILCNGLRKGTGLQPVAQKTI
;
A
#
# COMPACT_ATOMS: atom_id res chain seq x y z
N MET A 1 -29.84 -20.18 33.86
CA MET A 1 -30.68 -20.87 32.86
C MET A 1 -29.75 -21.16 31.70
N GLU A 2 -29.32 -22.39 31.55
CA GLU A 2 -28.44 -22.81 30.45
C GLU A 2 -29.25 -22.67 29.15
N LEU A 3 -28.83 -21.80 28.23
CA LEU A 3 -29.51 -21.62 26.94
C LEU A 3 -29.41 -22.93 26.17
N ALA A 4 -30.51 -23.40 25.57
CA ALA A 4 -30.49 -24.62 24.79
C ALA A 4 -29.60 -24.43 23.54
N LEU A 5 -28.95 -25.51 23.07
CA LEU A 5 -28.05 -25.48 21.91
C LEU A 5 -28.69 -24.81 20.68
N ASP A 6 -29.96 -25.12 20.40
CA ASP A 6 -30.69 -24.54 19.27
C ASP A 6 -30.91 -23.04 19.44
N GLU A 7 -31.16 -22.57 20.67
CA GLU A 7 -31.30 -21.14 20.97
C GLU A 7 -29.97 -20.38 20.79
N LEU A 8 -28.85 -21.01 21.17
CA LEU A 8 -27.52 -20.44 20.94
C LEU A 8 -27.22 -20.34 19.45
N ILE A 9 -27.48 -21.39 18.68
CA ILE A 9 -27.25 -21.37 17.22
C ILE A 9 -28.15 -20.33 16.53
N GLN A 10 -29.43 -20.24 16.90
CA GLN A 10 -30.31 -19.20 16.34
C GLN A 10 -29.84 -17.78 16.72
N SER A 11 -29.39 -17.59 17.97
CA SER A 11 -28.83 -16.31 18.39
C SER A 11 -27.55 -15.94 17.61
N GLN A 12 -26.71 -16.92 17.24
CA GLN A 12 -25.52 -16.68 16.41
C GLN A 12 -25.90 -16.21 15.00
N ILE A 13 -26.96 -16.77 14.42
CA ILE A 13 -27.47 -16.37 13.11
C ILE A 13 -28.05 -14.95 13.17
N ASP A 14 -28.86 -14.63 14.19
CA ASP A 14 -29.41 -13.28 14.37
C ASP A 14 -28.30 -12.24 14.58
N LEU A 15 -27.30 -12.54 15.42
CA LEU A 15 -26.16 -11.66 15.65
C LEU A 15 -25.37 -11.41 14.36
N HIS A 16 -25.08 -12.46 13.59
CA HIS A 16 -24.44 -12.30 12.29
C HIS A 16 -25.26 -11.39 11.35
N GLY A 17 -26.58 -11.58 11.29
CA GLY A 17 -27.47 -10.72 10.50
C GLY A 17 -27.53 -9.26 10.98
N ARG A 18 -27.30 -9.00 12.27
CA ARG A 18 -27.21 -7.63 12.81
C ARG A 18 -25.86 -6.97 12.51
N ILE A 19 -24.77 -7.74 12.61
CA ILE A 19 -23.42 -7.31 12.26
C ILE A 19 -23.38 -6.95 10.77
N SER A 20 -23.85 -7.83 9.88
CA SER A 20 -23.77 -7.64 8.42
C SER A 20 -24.53 -6.40 7.91
N ARG A 21 -25.60 -5.98 8.60
CA ARG A 21 -26.42 -4.83 8.23
C ARG A 21 -25.98 -3.51 8.89
N SER A 22 -24.87 -3.49 9.64
CA SER A 22 -24.47 -2.32 10.44
C SER A 22 -24.28 -1.07 9.59
N VAL A 23 -23.50 -1.17 8.51
CA VAL A 23 -23.23 -0.07 7.56
C VAL A 23 -24.47 0.29 6.74
N ASP A 24 -25.24 -0.69 6.29
CA ASP A 24 -26.46 -0.42 5.52
C ASP A 24 -27.49 0.36 6.35
N ASN A 25 -27.58 0.06 7.65
CA ASN A 25 -28.44 0.80 8.58
C ASN A 25 -27.92 2.22 8.84
N LEU A 26 -26.61 2.46 8.77
CA LEU A 26 -26.05 3.82 8.79
C LEU A 26 -26.43 4.56 7.50
N LYS A 27 -26.26 3.94 6.32
CA LYS A 27 -26.59 4.55 5.02
C LYS A 27 -28.07 4.91 4.89
N LYS A 28 -28.97 4.12 5.50
CA LYS A 28 -30.42 4.41 5.56
C LYS A 28 -30.79 5.70 6.29
N LEU A 29 -29.89 6.26 7.12
CA LEU A 29 -30.11 7.57 7.73
C LEU A 29 -30.07 8.71 6.69
N GLY A 30 -29.46 8.48 5.52
CA GLY A 30 -29.23 9.48 4.48
C GLY A 30 -27.97 10.29 4.74
N GLN A 31 -27.31 10.74 3.66
CA GLN A 31 -25.97 11.34 3.70
C GLN A 31 -25.87 12.54 4.67
N ALA A 32 -26.93 13.36 4.76
CA ALA A 32 -26.98 14.53 5.64
C ALA A 32 -27.01 14.17 7.15
N ASN A 33 -27.40 12.94 7.49
CA ASN A 33 -27.55 12.49 8.88
C ASN A 33 -26.44 11.54 9.33
N ILE A 34 -25.44 11.27 8.47
CA ILE A 34 -24.24 10.51 8.83
C ILE A 34 -23.28 11.45 9.56
N THR A 35 -23.51 11.64 10.85
CA THR A 35 -22.69 12.47 11.74
C THR A 35 -21.66 11.64 12.51
N ALA A 36 -20.65 12.29 13.12
CA ALA A 36 -19.63 11.58 13.89
C ALA A 36 -20.26 10.76 15.03
N GLY A 37 -21.23 11.34 15.74
CA GLY A 37 -21.97 10.64 16.79
C GLY A 37 -22.85 9.49 16.26
N ALA A 38 -23.41 9.61 15.05
CA ALA A 38 -24.16 8.51 14.43
C ALA A 38 -23.24 7.32 14.08
N VAL A 39 -22.04 7.60 13.58
CA VAL A 39 -21.02 6.57 13.28
C VAL A 39 -20.52 5.92 14.56
N GLU A 40 -20.20 6.70 15.59
CA GLU A 40 -19.75 6.21 16.89
C GLU A 40 -20.80 5.33 17.58
N ALA A 41 -22.06 5.75 17.60
CA ALA A 41 -23.16 4.95 18.14
C ALA A 41 -23.31 3.61 17.40
N ARG A 42 -23.14 3.59 16.07
CA ARG A 42 -23.15 2.36 15.27
C ARG A 42 -21.94 1.47 15.54
N MET A 43 -20.76 2.05 15.73
CA MET A 43 -19.55 1.31 16.11
C MET A 43 -19.74 0.59 17.44
N ASN A 44 -20.22 1.30 18.47
CA ASN A 44 -20.48 0.72 19.79
C ASN A 44 -21.49 -0.44 19.73
N ILE A 45 -22.56 -0.31 18.93
CA ILE A 45 -23.54 -1.38 18.72
C ILE A 45 -22.90 -2.58 18.02
N LEU A 46 -22.06 -2.36 17.01
CA LEU A 46 -21.36 -3.41 16.28
C LEU A 46 -20.41 -4.19 17.21
N GLU A 47 -19.63 -3.51 18.03
CA GLU A 47 -18.72 -4.12 19.00
C GLU A 47 -19.46 -4.92 20.08
N ASN A 48 -20.59 -4.40 20.57
CA ASN A 48 -21.43 -5.13 21.52
C ASN A 48 -22.01 -6.42 20.92
N HIS A 49 -22.46 -6.40 19.67
CA HIS A 49 -22.95 -7.61 19.00
C HIS A 49 -21.83 -8.63 18.78
N TRP A 50 -20.62 -8.18 18.42
CA TRP A 50 -19.45 -9.05 18.27
C TRP A 50 -19.04 -9.70 19.59
N ALA A 51 -18.91 -8.93 20.67
CA ALA A 51 -18.58 -9.45 21.99
C ALA A 51 -19.59 -10.51 22.47
N LYS A 52 -20.89 -10.27 22.22
CA LYS A 52 -21.94 -11.25 22.53
C LYS A 52 -21.82 -12.51 21.66
N PHE A 53 -21.45 -12.36 20.39
CA PHE A 53 -21.23 -13.49 19.48
C PHE A 53 -20.07 -14.37 19.94
N GLU A 54 -18.92 -13.77 20.29
CA GLU A 54 -17.74 -14.48 20.80
C GLU A 54 -18.03 -15.25 22.09
N GLU A 55 -18.76 -14.62 23.02
CA GLU A 55 -19.11 -15.28 24.29
C GLU A 55 -20.03 -16.50 24.06
N GLN A 56 -21.02 -16.36 23.18
CA GLN A 56 -21.89 -17.50 22.81
C GLN A 56 -21.13 -18.58 22.04
N HIS A 57 -20.21 -18.20 21.15
CA HIS A 57 -19.32 -19.13 20.46
C HIS A 57 -18.48 -19.92 21.47
N ARG A 58 -17.90 -19.24 22.47
CA ARG A 58 -17.16 -19.89 23.55
C ARG A 58 -18.03 -20.93 24.27
N ILE A 59 -19.27 -20.60 24.61
CA ILE A 59 -20.23 -21.52 25.26
C ILE A 59 -20.52 -22.74 24.37
N LEU A 60 -20.72 -22.54 23.06
CA LEU A 60 -20.94 -23.65 22.11
C LEU A 60 -19.79 -24.66 22.12
N PHE A 61 -18.54 -24.20 22.22
CA PHE A 61 -17.35 -25.06 22.21
C PHE A 61 -16.93 -25.60 23.58
N THR A 62 -17.40 -25.01 24.68
CA THR A 62 -17.12 -25.51 26.03
C THR A 62 -18.21 -26.45 26.55
N VAL A 63 -19.48 -26.14 26.31
CA VAL A 63 -20.63 -26.88 26.87
C VAL A 63 -21.18 -27.91 25.88
N HIS A 64 -21.23 -27.59 24.59
CA HIS A 64 -21.88 -28.43 23.56
C HIS A 64 -20.90 -29.02 22.53
N LYS A 65 -19.62 -29.16 22.93
CA LYS A 65 -18.49 -29.53 22.07
C LYS A 65 -18.76 -30.74 21.17
N ASP A 66 -19.37 -31.80 21.69
CA ASP A 66 -19.54 -33.05 20.94
C ASP A 66 -20.67 -32.97 19.92
N THR A 67 -21.71 -32.18 20.19
CA THR A 67 -22.83 -31.96 19.26
C THR A 67 -22.45 -30.97 18.16
N VAL A 68 -21.70 -29.91 18.49
CA VAL A 68 -21.30 -28.85 17.54
C VAL A 68 -20.32 -29.33 16.47
N LYS A 69 -19.50 -30.34 16.75
CA LYS A 69 -18.52 -30.93 15.79
C LYS A 69 -19.15 -31.36 14.46
N ASN A 70 -20.39 -31.84 14.50
CA ASN A 70 -21.07 -32.40 13.32
C ASN A 70 -22.02 -31.42 12.64
N LEU A 71 -22.24 -30.24 13.22
CA LEU A 71 -23.10 -29.21 12.67
C LEU A 71 -22.41 -28.42 11.55
N ASP A 72 -23.23 -27.87 10.65
CA ASP A 72 -22.81 -26.95 9.60
C ASP A 72 -22.01 -25.77 10.17
N TYR A 73 -22.32 -25.35 11.40
CA TYR A 73 -21.59 -24.32 12.12
C TYR A 73 -20.08 -24.58 12.15
N LYS A 74 -19.64 -25.81 12.45
CA LYS A 74 -18.20 -26.16 12.45
C LYS A 74 -17.69 -26.54 11.06
N LYS A 75 -18.48 -27.27 10.27
CA LYS A 75 -18.07 -27.74 8.93
C LYS A 75 -17.81 -26.60 7.95
N LYS A 76 -18.58 -25.51 8.05
CA LYS A 76 -18.46 -24.32 7.19
C LYS A 76 -17.58 -23.23 7.80
N ASP A 77 -16.92 -23.52 8.92
CA ASP A 77 -16.14 -22.56 9.69
C ASP A 77 -16.89 -21.24 9.92
N TYR A 78 -18.13 -21.36 10.41
CA TYR A 78 -19.08 -20.24 10.45
C TYR A 78 -18.55 -19.04 11.25
N VAL A 79 -17.75 -19.29 12.29
CA VAL A 79 -17.09 -18.24 13.08
C VAL A 79 -16.23 -17.32 12.22
N SER A 80 -15.43 -17.86 11.29
CA SER A 80 -14.57 -17.07 10.40
C SER A 80 -15.37 -16.23 9.40
N ILE A 81 -16.51 -16.75 8.93
CA ILE A 81 -17.42 -15.98 8.07
C ILE A 81 -17.98 -14.76 8.82
N VAL A 82 -18.40 -14.94 10.07
CA VAL A 82 -18.93 -13.83 10.88
C VAL A 82 -17.83 -12.85 11.28
N GLU A 83 -16.62 -13.34 11.58
CA GLU A 83 -15.44 -12.52 11.87
C GLU A 83 -15.07 -11.62 10.68
N GLU A 84 -14.96 -12.19 9.49
CA GLU A 84 -14.70 -11.43 8.26
C GLU A 84 -15.78 -10.37 8.03
N THR A 85 -17.05 -10.73 8.24
CA THR A 85 -18.17 -9.80 8.15
C THR A 85 -18.05 -8.66 9.17
N TYR A 86 -17.69 -8.95 10.42
CA TYR A 86 -17.47 -7.93 11.45
C TYR A 86 -16.33 -6.97 11.06
N LEU A 87 -15.20 -7.50 10.59
CA LEU A 87 -14.04 -6.71 10.19
C LEU A 87 -14.37 -5.77 9.02
N VAL A 88 -15.10 -6.26 8.01
CA VAL A 88 -15.56 -5.45 6.88
C VAL A 88 -16.45 -4.31 7.35
N GLN A 89 -17.43 -4.59 8.21
CA GLN A 89 -18.37 -3.57 8.70
C GLN A 89 -17.67 -2.53 9.58
N LYS A 90 -16.75 -2.98 10.46
CA LYS A 90 -15.95 -2.10 11.32
C LYS A 90 -15.01 -1.21 10.51
N GLY A 91 -14.34 -1.76 9.49
CA GLY A 91 -13.47 -1.00 8.60
C GLY A 91 -14.20 0.16 7.92
N VAL A 92 -15.39 -0.09 7.36
CA VAL A 92 -16.17 0.96 6.70
C VAL A 92 -16.65 2.03 7.70
N LEU A 93 -17.03 1.67 8.92
CA LEU A 93 -17.39 2.65 9.95
C LEU A 93 -16.19 3.51 10.39
N LEU A 94 -14.98 2.94 10.45
CA LEU A 94 -13.75 3.70 10.72
C LEU A 94 -13.44 4.69 9.60
N ASP A 95 -13.64 4.29 8.34
CA ASP A 95 -13.49 5.19 7.20
C ASP A 95 -14.46 6.38 7.29
N TYR A 96 -15.72 6.14 7.65
CA TYR A 96 -16.68 7.23 7.89
C TYR A 96 -16.23 8.17 9.02
N SER A 97 -15.71 7.61 10.12
CA SER A 97 -15.19 8.41 11.25
C SER A 97 -14.02 9.30 10.81
N ALA A 98 -13.06 8.74 10.06
CA ALA A 98 -11.92 9.48 9.54
C ALA A 98 -12.33 10.60 8.56
N LEU A 99 -13.31 10.34 7.68
CA LEU A 99 -13.84 11.34 6.76
C LEU A 99 -14.47 12.52 7.49
N LEU A 100 -15.27 12.25 8.53
CA LEU A 100 -15.96 13.28 9.32
C LEU A 100 -14.98 14.10 10.18
N ALA A 101 -13.98 13.45 10.78
CA ALA A 101 -12.91 14.14 11.51
C ALA A 101 -12.16 15.14 10.61
N ARG A 102 -11.87 14.75 9.36
CA ARG A 102 -11.23 15.62 8.37
C ARG A 102 -12.11 16.82 7.97
N GLN A 103 -13.42 16.63 7.85
CA GLN A 103 -14.35 17.71 7.54
C GLN A 103 -14.43 18.76 8.66
N ASN A 104 -14.46 18.31 9.92
CA ASN A 104 -14.46 19.23 11.08
C ASN A 104 -13.15 20.04 11.17
N GLN A 105 -11.99 19.41 10.92
CA GLN A 105 -10.70 20.12 10.91
C GLN A 105 -10.58 21.18 9.81
N LEU A 106 -11.19 20.98 8.65
CA LEU A 106 -11.23 21.96 7.56
C LEU A 106 -12.18 23.14 7.87
N ALA A 107 -13.20 22.93 8.70
CA ALA A 107 -14.14 23.97 9.11
C ALA A 107 -13.60 24.89 10.23
N GLU A 108 -12.63 24.41 11.02
CA GLU A 108 -12.06 25.15 12.17
C GLU A 108 -10.79 25.97 11.84
N ALA A 109 -10.33 26.00 10.58
CA ALA A 109 -9.18 26.82 10.20
C ALA A 109 -9.49 28.33 10.33
N PRO A 110 -8.65 29.14 11.00
CA PRO A 110 -8.95 30.55 11.22
C PRO A 110 -8.86 31.36 9.93
N THR A 111 -9.98 31.94 9.50
CA THR A 111 -10.03 33.00 8.48
C THR A 111 -9.38 34.27 9.02
N SER A 112 -8.20 34.62 8.52
CA SER A 112 -7.68 35.99 8.54
C SER A 112 -7.46 36.49 7.11
N PRO A 113 -8.00 37.67 6.74
CA PRO A 113 -7.89 38.19 5.39
C PRO A 113 -6.57 38.92 5.22
N ARG A 114 -5.71 38.43 4.32
CA ARG A 114 -4.62 39.24 3.77
C ARG A 114 -4.62 39.12 2.25
N ALA A 115 -5.03 40.21 1.61
CA ALA A 115 -4.91 40.42 0.17
C ALA A 115 -3.43 40.49 -0.25
N ILE A 116 -3.19 40.32 -1.57
CA ILE A 116 -2.03 40.69 -2.44
C ILE A 116 -1.68 39.50 -3.39
N PRO A 117 -1.33 39.75 -4.69
CA PRO A 117 -2.21 39.63 -5.83
C PRO A 117 -1.88 38.39 -6.68
N THR A 118 -2.74 38.11 -7.67
CA THR A 118 -2.53 37.07 -8.69
C THR A 118 -1.29 37.34 -9.55
N PRO A 119 -0.50 36.28 -9.86
CA PRO A 119 0.13 36.14 -11.16
C PRO A 119 -0.52 35.01 -11.94
N SER A 120 -0.55 35.25 -13.25
CA SER A 120 -1.06 34.44 -14.34
C SER A 120 -0.70 32.95 -14.29
N ARG A 121 -1.74 32.13 -14.51
CA ARG A 121 -1.66 30.76 -15.02
C ARG A 121 -0.80 30.73 -16.30
N SER A 122 0.24 29.90 -16.33
CA SER A 122 0.57 29.02 -17.48
C SER A 122 1.86 28.24 -17.24
N THR A 123 1.74 27.08 -16.61
CA THR A 123 2.29 25.80 -17.09
C THR A 123 1.73 24.74 -16.16
N LEU A 124 1.01 23.76 -16.72
CA LEU A 124 0.50 22.61 -15.96
C LEU A 124 1.70 21.93 -15.26
N PRO A 125 1.69 21.75 -13.94
CA PRO A 125 2.75 21.00 -13.27
C PRO A 125 2.77 19.60 -13.85
N ARG A 126 3.94 19.13 -14.31
CA ARG A 126 4.14 17.72 -14.68
C ARG A 126 3.64 16.87 -13.52
N ILE A 127 2.63 16.03 -13.79
CA ILE A 127 2.05 15.13 -12.80
C ILE A 127 3.19 14.30 -12.20
N GLN A 128 3.47 14.54 -10.92
CA GLN A 128 4.42 13.73 -10.15
C GLN A 128 3.62 12.57 -9.58
N LEU A 129 4.12 11.35 -9.78
CA LEU A 129 3.55 10.15 -9.18
C LEU A 129 3.48 10.33 -7.64
N PRO A 130 2.39 9.89 -6.99
CA PRO A 130 2.30 9.91 -5.54
C PRO A 130 3.46 9.12 -4.95
N GLN A 131 4.13 9.66 -3.93
CA GLN A 131 5.11 8.92 -3.14
C GLN A 131 4.43 8.43 -1.85
N PHE A 132 4.59 7.14 -1.54
CA PHE A 132 4.05 6.57 -0.30
C PHE A 132 5.16 6.51 0.74
N SER A 133 4.93 7.08 1.91
CA SER A 133 5.90 7.12 3.00
C SER A 133 6.05 5.77 3.73
N GLY A 134 5.21 4.79 3.42
CA GLY A 134 5.10 3.53 4.16
C GLY A 134 4.28 3.63 5.45
N LYS A 135 3.86 4.83 5.86
CA LYS A 135 2.98 5.01 7.03
C LYS A 135 1.54 4.69 6.66
N TYR A 136 0.87 3.91 7.50
CA TYR A 136 -0.55 3.58 7.30
C TYR A 136 -1.44 4.84 7.23
N GLU A 137 -1.11 5.88 7.99
CA GLU A 137 -1.82 7.16 8.03
C GLU A 137 -1.79 7.91 6.68
N ASP A 138 -0.72 7.74 5.90
CA ASP A 138 -0.55 8.41 4.60
C ASP A 138 -1.17 7.60 3.44
N TRP A 139 -1.59 6.36 3.71
CA TRP A 139 -2.11 5.43 2.71
C TRP A 139 -3.39 5.93 2.05
N PRO A 140 -4.38 6.50 2.76
CA PRO A 140 -5.59 7.02 2.11
C PRO A 140 -5.27 8.17 1.14
N ALA A 141 -4.40 9.10 1.54
CA ALA A 141 -4.00 10.22 0.68
C ALA A 141 -3.23 9.76 -0.55
N PHE A 142 -2.30 8.81 -0.37
CA PHE A 142 -1.57 8.18 -1.45
C PHE A 142 -2.52 7.43 -2.40
N ARG A 143 -3.40 6.57 -1.88
CA ARG A 143 -4.38 5.78 -2.65
C ARG A 143 -5.31 6.68 -3.46
N ASP A 144 -5.84 7.73 -2.86
CA ASP A 144 -6.79 8.62 -3.52
C ASP A 144 -6.11 9.42 -4.64
N LEU A 145 -4.87 9.87 -4.41
CA LEU A 145 -4.05 10.54 -5.43
C LEU A 145 -3.65 9.57 -6.55
N PHE A 146 -3.29 8.34 -6.19
CA PHE A 146 -2.97 7.26 -7.11
C PHE A 146 -4.16 6.87 -7.98
N GLN A 147 -5.35 6.70 -7.40
CA GLN A 147 -6.58 6.42 -8.13
C GLN A 147 -6.98 7.57 -9.06
N SER A 148 -6.77 8.82 -8.62
CA SER A 148 -7.06 10.01 -9.41
C SER A 148 -6.14 10.14 -10.63
N ILE A 149 -4.86 9.79 -10.49
CA ILE A 149 -3.86 9.93 -11.55
C ILE A 149 -3.80 8.69 -12.46
N ILE A 150 -3.90 7.49 -11.90
CA ILE A 150 -3.61 6.21 -12.56
C ILE A 150 -4.79 5.26 -12.54
N GLY A 151 -5.49 5.15 -11.41
CA GLY A 151 -6.61 4.20 -11.27
C GLY A 151 -7.76 4.45 -12.26
N LYS A 152 -8.04 5.72 -12.57
CA LYS A 152 -9.09 6.14 -13.50
C LYS A 152 -8.64 6.31 -14.95
N ASP A 153 -7.35 6.10 -15.25
CA ASP A 153 -6.87 6.12 -16.64
C ASP A 153 -7.34 4.86 -17.37
N GLY A 154 -8.09 5.05 -18.45
CA GLY A 154 -8.59 3.97 -19.31
C GLY A 154 -7.56 3.44 -20.30
N ASN A 155 -6.45 4.15 -20.50
CA ASN A 155 -5.37 3.74 -21.41
C ASN A 155 -4.36 2.80 -20.75
N LEU A 156 -4.40 2.64 -19.43
CA LEU A 156 -3.51 1.77 -18.68
C LEU A 156 -4.22 0.46 -18.33
N SER A 157 -3.56 -0.66 -18.63
CA SER A 157 -3.97 -2.00 -18.21
C SER A 157 -3.86 -2.17 -16.69
N ASP A 158 -4.58 -3.14 -16.14
CA ASP A 158 -4.52 -3.45 -14.70
C ASP A 158 -3.11 -3.86 -14.24
N VAL A 159 -2.31 -4.43 -15.14
CA VAL A 159 -0.90 -4.76 -14.89
C VAL A 159 -0.06 -3.49 -14.74
N GLU A 160 -0.28 -2.48 -15.60
CA GLU A 160 0.41 -1.19 -15.51
C GLU A 160 -0.03 -0.43 -14.25
N LYS A 161 -1.32 -0.46 -13.90
CA LYS A 161 -1.84 0.14 -12.65
C LYS A 161 -1.24 -0.51 -11.41
N LEU A 162 -1.19 -1.85 -11.35
CA LEU A 162 -0.53 -2.56 -10.26
C LEU A 162 0.96 -2.24 -10.19
N HIS A 163 1.60 -2.06 -11.35
CA HIS A 163 3.00 -1.72 -11.45
C HIS A 163 3.30 -0.31 -10.90
N TYR A 164 2.49 0.69 -11.23
CA TYR A 164 2.59 2.02 -10.63
C TYR A 164 2.23 2.05 -9.14
N LEU A 165 1.39 1.12 -8.66
CA LEU A 165 1.08 1.02 -7.23
C LEU A 165 2.29 0.48 -6.45
N LYS A 166 3.00 -0.49 -7.04
CA LYS A 166 4.34 -0.91 -6.60
C LYS A 166 5.38 0.21 -6.82
N GLY A 167 5.08 1.11 -7.76
CA GLY A 167 5.69 2.41 -8.10
C GLY A 167 6.07 3.35 -6.97
N SER A 168 5.44 3.22 -5.80
CA SER A 168 5.62 4.14 -4.67
C SER A 168 6.94 3.95 -3.92
N GLU A 169 7.76 2.98 -4.34
CA GLU A 169 9.13 2.81 -3.88
C GLU A 169 9.96 4.03 -4.29
N LEU A 170 10.56 4.69 -3.31
CA LEU A 170 11.42 5.86 -3.52
C LEU A 170 12.73 5.44 -4.16
N THR A 171 13.29 6.30 -5.01
CA THR A 171 14.69 6.14 -5.42
C THR A 171 15.58 6.28 -4.18
N MET A 172 16.54 5.38 -4.02
CA MET A 172 17.48 5.39 -2.92
C MET A 172 18.91 5.27 -3.44
N ILE A 173 19.83 5.99 -2.80
CA ILE A 173 21.27 5.91 -3.09
C ILE A 173 22.06 5.69 -1.80
N THR A 174 23.21 5.04 -1.91
CA THR A 174 24.11 4.88 -0.77
C THR A 174 24.78 6.21 -0.39
N GLU A 175 25.02 6.37 0.91
CA GLU A 175 25.83 7.45 1.47
C GLU A 175 27.23 7.48 0.81
N ARG A 176 27.81 6.30 0.55
CA ARG A 176 29.09 6.13 -0.17
C ARG A 176 29.05 6.80 -1.54
N LEU A 177 28.05 6.49 -2.37
CA LEU A 177 27.95 7.07 -3.71
C LEU A 177 27.70 8.58 -3.65
N ALA A 178 26.83 9.03 -2.75
CA ALA A 178 26.54 10.44 -2.56
C ALA A 178 27.78 11.25 -2.17
N GLN A 179 28.67 10.70 -1.33
CA GLN A 179 29.96 11.30 -0.98
C GLN A 179 30.93 11.31 -2.17
N ARG A 180 31.08 10.16 -2.86
CA ARG A 180 31.99 10.02 -4.01
C ARG A 180 31.66 11.02 -5.13
N LEU A 181 30.38 11.17 -5.45
CA LEU A 181 29.89 12.10 -6.46
C LEU A 181 29.74 13.55 -5.94
N ARG A 182 30.03 13.78 -4.65
CA ARG A 182 29.86 15.09 -3.97
C ARG A 182 28.48 15.70 -4.20
N LEU A 183 27.44 14.87 -4.12
CA LEU A 183 26.09 15.29 -4.41
C LEU A 183 25.61 16.34 -3.39
N PRO A 184 24.90 17.39 -3.84
CA PRO A 184 24.31 18.37 -2.96
C PRO A 184 23.22 17.70 -2.11
N ARG A 185 23.19 18.03 -0.82
CA ARG A 185 22.33 17.35 0.16
C ARG A 185 21.31 18.31 0.74
N GLN A 186 20.07 17.87 0.72
CA GLN A 186 18.99 18.51 1.45
C GLN A 186 18.69 17.67 2.69
N GLY A 187 18.60 18.31 3.86
CA GLY A 187 18.18 17.64 5.08
C GLY A 187 16.76 17.10 4.95
N THR A 188 16.54 15.87 5.42
CA THR A 188 15.21 15.26 5.47
C THR A 188 15.12 14.30 6.65
N SER A 189 13.92 13.82 6.97
CA SER A 189 13.70 12.78 7.97
C SER A 189 12.57 11.89 7.49
N VAL A 190 12.94 10.87 6.72
CA VAL A 190 11.99 9.90 6.15
C VAL A 190 12.27 8.53 6.74
N ALA A 191 11.31 7.98 7.47
CA ALA A 191 11.38 6.61 7.96
C ALA A 191 11.25 5.64 6.78
N VAL A 192 12.11 4.63 6.74
CA VAL A 192 12.08 3.56 5.74
C VAL A 192 11.64 2.28 6.45
N PHE A 193 10.64 1.63 5.88
CA PHE A 193 10.07 0.40 6.40
C PHE A 193 10.40 -0.75 5.46
N GLY A 194 10.77 -1.90 6.04
CA GLY A 194 11.02 -3.13 5.32
C GLY A 194 9.79 -4.04 5.28
N VAL A 195 9.99 -5.24 4.73
CA VAL A 195 8.98 -6.30 4.71
C VAL A 195 8.57 -6.63 6.15
N GLY A 196 7.25 -6.70 6.40
CA GLY A 196 6.69 -6.90 7.75
C GLY A 196 6.44 -5.62 8.55
N GLY A 197 6.58 -4.44 7.94
CA GLY A 197 6.28 -3.15 8.59
C GLY A 197 7.33 -2.71 9.62
N GLN A 198 8.46 -3.42 9.71
CA GLN A 198 9.56 -3.06 10.59
C GLN A 198 10.31 -1.86 10.04
N GLN A 199 10.51 -0.83 10.86
CA GLN A 199 11.32 0.32 10.49
C GLN A 199 12.79 -0.12 10.37
N THR A 200 13.33 -0.09 9.16
CA THR A 200 14.70 -0.52 8.88
C THR A 200 15.71 0.61 9.03
N SER A 201 15.32 1.85 8.71
CA SER A 201 16.20 3.02 8.85
C SER A 201 15.45 4.35 8.82
N ILE A 202 16.17 5.45 9.03
CA ILE A 202 15.69 6.82 8.79
C ILE A 202 16.67 7.49 7.80
N ALA A 203 16.17 7.88 6.64
CA ALA A 203 16.92 8.70 5.70
C ALA A 203 17.02 10.13 6.22
N LYS A 204 18.25 10.60 6.43
CA LYS A 204 18.54 11.97 6.93
C LYS A 204 18.89 12.96 5.83
N GLY A 205 19.14 12.46 4.62
CA GLY A 205 19.54 13.26 3.47
C GLY A 205 18.76 12.87 2.23
N ARG A 206 18.55 13.84 1.35
CA ARG A 206 17.99 13.66 0.02
C ARG A 206 18.84 14.42 -0.98
N SER A 207 18.95 13.89 -2.20
CA SER A 207 19.61 14.58 -3.30
C SER A 207 18.84 14.39 -4.60
N VAL A 208 18.91 15.39 -5.48
CA VAL A 208 18.40 15.25 -6.85
C VAL A 208 19.53 14.67 -7.70
N VAL A 209 19.26 13.50 -8.29
CA VAL A 209 20.21 12.78 -9.14
C VAL A 209 19.71 12.72 -10.57
N LYS A 210 20.64 12.76 -11.53
CA LYS A 210 20.36 12.57 -12.94
C LYS A 210 21.10 11.31 -13.41
N VAL A 211 20.32 10.33 -13.85
CA VAL A 211 20.78 9.02 -14.32
C VAL A 211 20.74 9.03 -15.84
N PHE A 212 21.78 8.52 -16.47
CA PHE A 212 21.91 8.47 -17.93
C PHE A 212 21.92 7.02 -18.38
N SER A 213 21.32 6.74 -19.53
CA SER A 213 21.57 5.48 -20.24
C SER A 213 23.06 5.39 -20.56
N ARG A 214 23.62 4.18 -20.56
CA ARG A 214 25.04 3.95 -20.87
C ARG A 214 25.43 4.43 -22.27
N ALA A 215 24.47 4.46 -23.19
CA ALA A 215 24.67 5.02 -24.53
C ALA A 215 24.70 6.57 -24.56
N GLY A 216 24.33 7.23 -23.46
CA GLY A 216 24.36 8.70 -23.32
C GLY A 216 23.20 9.45 -23.97
N GLU A 217 22.30 8.76 -24.66
CA GLU A 217 21.23 9.36 -25.47
C GLU A 217 20.06 9.88 -24.63
N THR A 218 19.79 9.24 -23.49
CA THR A 218 18.61 9.47 -22.67
C THR A 218 18.97 9.62 -21.19
N ALA A 219 18.19 10.42 -20.46
CA ALA A 219 18.43 10.66 -19.04
C ALA A 219 17.14 10.85 -18.24
N VAL A 220 17.16 10.39 -16.99
CA VAL A 220 16.09 10.60 -16.02
C VAL A 220 16.62 11.30 -14.78
N THR A 221 15.98 12.42 -14.44
CA THR A 221 16.17 13.10 -13.16
C THR A 221 15.15 12.58 -12.15
N THR A 222 15.62 12.28 -10.94
CA THR A 222 14.80 11.83 -9.81
C THR A 222 15.36 12.33 -8.47
N SER A 223 14.53 12.31 -7.44
CA SER A 223 14.90 12.65 -6.07
C SER A 223 15.19 11.37 -5.30
N ALA A 224 16.41 11.23 -4.79
CA ALA A 224 16.87 10.03 -4.12
C ALA A 224 17.09 10.26 -2.62
N LEU A 225 16.56 9.36 -1.79
CA LEU A 225 16.89 9.29 -0.38
C LEU A 225 18.30 8.73 -0.20
N ILE A 226 19.08 9.33 0.70
CA ILE A 226 20.42 8.89 1.03
C ILE A 226 20.34 7.97 2.24
N LEU A 227 20.80 6.74 2.05
CA LEU A 227 20.81 5.70 3.09
C LEU A 227 22.22 5.16 3.33
N PRO A 228 22.56 4.74 4.56
CA PRO A 228 23.87 4.15 4.84
C PRO A 228 24.14 2.88 4.01
N ARG A 229 23.11 2.05 3.80
CA ARG A 229 23.14 0.80 3.02
C ARG A 229 21.76 0.55 2.40
N LEU A 230 21.72 -0.03 1.19
CA LEU A 230 20.47 -0.33 0.47
C LEU A 230 20.05 -1.80 0.60
N THR A 231 20.96 -2.73 0.34
CA THR A 231 20.67 -4.17 0.37
C THR A 231 21.79 -4.94 1.07
N GLY A 232 21.44 -6.09 1.65
CA GLY A 232 22.39 -7.12 2.10
C GLY A 232 22.61 -8.22 1.07
N TYR A 233 22.03 -8.09 -0.12
CA TYR A 233 22.21 -9.02 -1.22
C TYR A 233 23.65 -8.93 -1.72
N ALA A 234 24.45 -9.95 -1.44
CA ALA A 234 25.54 -10.35 -2.32
C ALA A 234 24.92 -11.20 -3.44
N SER A 235 25.36 -11.03 -4.69
CA SER A 235 24.95 -11.90 -5.79
C SER A 235 25.17 -13.38 -5.39
N VAL A 236 24.14 -14.22 -5.54
CA VAL A 236 24.16 -15.66 -5.16
C VAL A 236 24.14 -16.55 -6.41
N SER A 237 24.31 -16.00 -7.61
CA SER A 237 24.24 -16.80 -8.83
C SER A 237 25.62 -17.12 -9.39
N ASP A 238 26.03 -18.38 -9.24
CA ASP A 238 27.22 -18.96 -9.89
C ASP A 238 26.96 -19.36 -11.37
N ALA A 239 25.76 -19.06 -11.92
CA ALA A 239 25.39 -19.49 -13.25
C ALA A 239 26.07 -18.62 -14.33
N PRO A 240 26.78 -19.21 -15.30
CA PRO A 240 27.44 -18.44 -16.35
C PRO A 240 26.38 -17.84 -17.30
N LEU A 241 26.54 -16.54 -17.61
CA LEU A 241 25.69 -15.79 -18.54
C LEU A 241 25.47 -16.49 -19.90
N SER A 242 26.39 -17.37 -20.31
CA SER A 242 26.30 -18.15 -21.54
C SER A 242 25.11 -19.11 -21.61
N GLU A 243 24.46 -19.43 -20.48
CA GLU A 243 23.26 -20.27 -20.46
C GLU A 243 21.97 -19.52 -20.81
N TRP A 244 22.00 -18.18 -20.82
CA TRP A 244 20.83 -17.33 -21.03
C TRP A 244 20.76 -16.83 -22.48
N THR A 245 20.46 -17.75 -23.41
CA THR A 245 20.39 -17.45 -24.85
C THR A 245 19.39 -16.33 -25.21
N HIS A 246 18.34 -16.11 -24.42
CA HIS A 246 17.34 -15.07 -24.68
C HIS A 246 17.88 -13.64 -24.48
N ILE A 247 18.96 -13.46 -23.73
CA ILE A 247 19.59 -12.15 -23.51
C ILE A 247 20.80 -11.90 -24.41
N GLU A 248 21.15 -12.86 -25.27
CA GLU A 248 22.28 -12.72 -26.19
C GLU A 248 22.05 -11.53 -27.16
N GLY A 249 23.15 -10.81 -27.42
CA GLY A 249 23.15 -9.62 -28.29
C GLY A 249 22.46 -8.39 -27.69
N LEU A 250 22.02 -8.43 -26.42
CA LEU A 250 21.49 -7.25 -25.75
C LEU A 250 22.60 -6.39 -25.14
N THR A 251 22.48 -5.08 -25.31
CA THR A 251 23.25 -4.12 -24.51
C THR A 251 22.60 -3.98 -23.14
N LEU A 252 23.23 -4.56 -22.13
CA LEU A 252 22.70 -4.56 -20.77
C LEU A 252 23.00 -3.23 -20.04
N ALA A 253 22.07 -2.84 -19.15
CA ALA A 253 22.24 -1.68 -18.27
C ALA A 253 23.40 -1.91 -17.29
N ASP A 254 23.57 -3.13 -16.81
CA ASP A 254 24.75 -3.60 -16.10
C ASP A 254 25.53 -4.58 -16.98
N PRO A 255 26.76 -4.23 -17.42
CA PRO A 255 27.62 -5.14 -18.18
C PRO A 255 28.07 -6.37 -17.39
N ASP A 256 28.10 -6.27 -16.06
CA ASP A 256 28.63 -7.30 -15.17
C ASP A 256 27.55 -7.78 -14.20
N LEU A 257 26.52 -8.41 -14.77
CA LEU A 257 25.35 -8.94 -14.03
C LEU A 257 25.70 -9.93 -12.90
N VAL A 258 26.90 -10.52 -12.92
CA VAL A 258 27.32 -11.56 -11.97
C VAL A 258 28.22 -10.97 -10.87
N SER A 259 28.59 -9.69 -10.96
CA SER A 259 29.43 -9.03 -9.94
C SER A 259 28.81 -9.13 -8.54
N ALA A 260 29.68 -9.29 -7.55
CA ALA A 260 29.32 -9.22 -6.13
C ALA A 260 29.38 -7.77 -5.59
N ASP A 261 29.55 -6.78 -6.46
CA ASP A 261 29.61 -5.37 -6.08
C ASP A 261 28.33 -4.93 -5.38
N ALA A 262 28.50 -4.07 -4.36
CA ALA A 262 27.38 -3.52 -3.62
C ALA A 262 26.53 -2.59 -4.51
N ILE A 263 25.21 -2.76 -4.44
CA ILE A 263 24.24 -1.90 -5.13
C ILE A 263 24.28 -0.50 -4.50
N ASP A 264 24.69 0.49 -5.28
CA ASP A 264 24.76 1.89 -4.83
C ASP A 264 23.50 2.70 -5.15
N VAL A 265 22.66 2.25 -6.09
CA VAL A 265 21.43 2.95 -6.52
C VAL A 265 20.31 1.93 -6.67
N LEU A 266 19.18 2.19 -6.01
CA LEU A 266 17.92 1.49 -6.24
C LEU A 266 16.95 2.50 -6.83
N LEU A 267 16.58 2.31 -8.10
CA LEU A 267 15.65 3.19 -8.78
C LEU A 267 14.25 2.93 -8.28
N GLY A 268 13.59 4.01 -7.86
CA GLY A 268 12.20 3.99 -7.47
C GLY A 268 11.33 3.57 -8.65
N ALA A 269 10.18 3.01 -8.34
CA ALA A 269 9.34 2.47 -9.40
C ALA A 269 8.61 3.59 -10.18
N ASP A 270 8.65 4.83 -9.69
CA ASP A 270 8.35 6.06 -10.45
C ASP A 270 9.33 6.31 -11.61
N VAL A 271 10.62 6.02 -11.40
CA VAL A 271 11.65 6.09 -12.44
C VAL A 271 11.52 4.90 -13.37
N TYR A 272 11.37 3.70 -12.82
CA TYR A 272 11.27 2.47 -13.62
C TYR A 272 10.12 2.58 -14.65
N ALA A 273 8.93 3.04 -14.24
CA ALA A 273 7.80 3.19 -15.14
C ALA A 273 8.02 4.23 -16.25
N ARG A 274 8.90 5.23 -16.04
CA ARG A 274 9.25 6.24 -17.05
C ARG A 274 10.29 5.77 -18.04
N ILE A 275 11.16 4.85 -17.63
CA ILE A 275 12.23 4.30 -18.48
C ILE A 275 11.79 3.04 -19.22
N LEU A 276 10.62 2.50 -18.92
CA LEU A 276 10.12 1.26 -19.50
C LEU A 276 9.82 1.43 -20.99
N CYS A 277 10.34 0.52 -21.80
CA CYS A 277 10.08 0.47 -23.24
C CYS A 277 9.38 -0.85 -23.61
N ASN A 278 8.74 -0.87 -24.79
CA ASN A 278 8.23 -2.12 -25.34
C ASN A 278 9.40 -3.07 -25.68
N GLY A 279 9.37 -4.26 -25.09
CA GLY A 279 10.38 -5.29 -25.31
C GLY A 279 10.64 -6.09 -24.03
N LEU A 280 10.07 -7.29 -23.95
CA LEU A 280 10.26 -8.21 -22.84
C LEU A 280 10.76 -9.55 -23.38
N ARG A 281 11.87 -10.06 -22.85
CA ARG A 281 12.39 -11.40 -23.18
C ARG A 281 12.43 -12.24 -21.91
N LYS A 282 11.66 -13.32 -21.89
CA LYS A 282 11.58 -14.23 -20.75
C LYS A 282 12.48 -15.44 -21.00
N GLY A 283 13.28 -15.80 -20.01
CA GLY A 283 13.96 -17.09 -19.99
C GLY A 283 13.02 -18.22 -19.55
N THR A 284 13.54 -19.45 -19.53
CA THR A 284 12.82 -20.64 -19.04
C THR A 284 13.10 -20.91 -17.56
N GLY A 285 12.12 -21.44 -16.83
CA GLY A 285 12.30 -21.88 -15.43
C GLY A 285 12.71 -20.74 -14.49
N LEU A 286 13.91 -20.85 -13.91
CA LEU A 286 14.49 -19.89 -12.96
C LEU A 286 15.35 -18.79 -13.62
N GLN A 287 15.38 -18.74 -14.95
CA GLN A 287 16.16 -17.74 -15.68
C GLN A 287 15.58 -16.31 -15.53
N PRO A 288 16.43 -15.28 -15.58
CA PRO A 288 15.97 -13.90 -15.44
C PRO A 288 15.16 -13.44 -16.65
N VAL A 289 14.40 -12.36 -16.43
CA VAL A 289 13.67 -11.66 -17.48
C VAL A 289 14.45 -10.42 -17.89
N ALA A 290 14.65 -10.23 -19.19
CA ALA A 290 15.21 -8.99 -19.72
C ALA A 290 14.08 -8.05 -20.14
N GLN A 291 14.14 -6.83 -19.64
CA GLN A 291 13.20 -5.75 -19.93
C GLN A 291 13.95 -4.65 -20.69
N LYS A 292 13.41 -4.23 -21.83
CA LYS A 292 13.93 -3.07 -22.57
C LYS A 292 13.61 -1.79 -21.80
N THR A 293 14.61 -0.95 -21.60
CA THR A 293 14.48 0.41 -21.08
C THR A 293 15.06 1.43 -22.07
N ILE A 294 14.88 2.73 -21.79
CA ILE A 294 15.47 3.82 -22.58
C ILE A 294 17.01 3.84 -22.57
#